data_AF-A0A4Y8QAI3-F1
#
_entry.id   AF-A0A4Y8QAI3-F1
#
_cell.length_a   1.000
_cell.length_b   1.000
_cell.length_c   1.000
_cell.angle_alpha   90.00
_cell.angle_beta   90.00
_cell.angle_gamma   90.00
#
_symmetry.space_group_name_H-M   'P 1'
#
loop_
_entity.id
_entity.type
_entity.pdbx_description
1 polymer ?
#
loop_
_entity_poly.entity_id
_entity_poly.type
_entity_poly.pdbx_seq_one_letter_code
_entity_poly.pdbx_strand_id
1 'polypeptide(L)'
;MKMYNLSVPLDYTRMGFLDEPDFTTDLVIRFAEQITDTLTLVITKGDFKTSETCTIEVIERENNVFFEVSNMFADNKNYAVDLATKLLNHYVPALSFMIQQQNDNQHRFHTQLGFNPRNIIVTEYNYKKYDEFTQKFRKEIDADGNVTIHLQSSILFIDSAHSVLTATFQTSTFPQIYRAAANDTDVNFMLNSFYRALGFQDYISKFFNLFIIIESLERDYSQLIEAKKVFQPDQAKQIVESFNAIIQTHTSNKDYRLRIGSIVSNAVKNMTDKPRSAKLVLILKDYFGIKEIKKGAIQYEITDTVVEGWLSIRNGLFHAKNLGEAEKEKLRNLTNQLLVLCETIIGKIIDRHSETK
;
A
#
# COMPACT_ATOMS: atom_id res chain seq x y z
N MET A 1 -20.29 -21.74 18.73
CA MET A 1 -18.91 -21.29 18.59
C MET A 1 -18.03 -22.49 18.32
N LYS A 2 -17.27 -22.40 17.24
CA LYS A 2 -16.42 -23.46 16.71
C LYS A 2 -15.02 -22.88 16.53
N MET A 3 -14.03 -23.74 16.50
CA MET A 3 -12.65 -23.36 16.26
C MET A 3 -12.35 -23.60 14.78
N TYR A 4 -11.67 -22.65 14.15
CA TYR A 4 -11.34 -22.68 12.75
C TYR A 4 -9.84 -22.48 12.59
N ASN A 5 -9.20 -23.31 11.77
CA ASN A 5 -7.91 -22.98 11.19
C ASN A 5 -8.15 -22.52 9.76
N LEU A 6 -7.49 -21.44 9.37
CA LEU A 6 -7.60 -20.86 8.04
C LEU A 6 -6.21 -20.84 7.41
N SER A 7 -6.13 -21.24 6.15
CA SER A 7 -4.91 -21.13 5.34
C SER A 7 -5.24 -20.38 4.06
N VAL A 8 -4.51 -19.30 3.80
CA VAL A 8 -4.79 -18.38 2.70
C VAL A 8 -3.52 -18.24 1.86
N PRO A 9 -3.52 -18.72 0.60
CA PRO A 9 -2.42 -18.43 -0.30
C PRO A 9 -2.41 -16.93 -0.61
N LEU A 10 -1.25 -16.30 -0.47
CA LEU A 10 -1.04 -14.91 -0.84
C LEU A 10 -0.58 -14.85 -2.30
N ASP A 11 -1.34 -14.12 -3.10
CA ASP A 11 -0.98 -13.79 -4.46
C ASP A 11 -0.03 -12.59 -4.45
N TYR A 12 0.82 -12.45 -5.45
CA TYR A 12 1.59 -11.23 -5.63
C TYR A 12 1.88 -10.98 -7.10
N THR A 13 2.14 -9.72 -7.44
CA THR A 13 2.49 -9.31 -8.79
C THR A 13 3.83 -9.95 -9.18
N ARG A 14 3.82 -10.92 -10.09
CA ARG A 14 5.00 -11.69 -10.55
C ARG A 14 5.75 -11.06 -11.73
N MET A 15 5.30 -9.92 -12.25
CA MET A 15 5.86 -9.30 -13.45
C MET A 15 6.65 -8.04 -13.09
N GLY A 16 7.92 -8.02 -13.51
CA GLY A 16 8.67 -6.77 -13.62
C GLY A 16 8.20 -5.96 -14.83
N PHE A 17 8.25 -4.65 -14.71
CA PHE A 17 8.32 -3.70 -15.82
C PHE A 17 9.68 -3.89 -16.54
N LEU A 18 9.86 -5.03 -17.19
CA LEU A 18 10.89 -5.14 -18.22
C LEU A 18 10.26 -4.60 -19.50
N ASP A 19 10.87 -3.56 -20.04
CA ASP A 19 10.56 -2.97 -21.35
C ASP A 19 10.88 -3.93 -22.53
N GLU A 20 10.92 -5.25 -22.32
CA GLU A 20 11.29 -6.24 -23.34
C GLU A 20 10.35 -7.46 -23.36
N PRO A 21 9.84 -7.90 -24.53
CA PRO A 21 8.78 -8.89 -24.63
C PRO A 21 9.20 -10.35 -24.36
N ASP A 22 10.49 -10.65 -24.17
CA ASP A 22 11.02 -12.00 -24.41
C ASP A 22 11.55 -12.78 -23.19
N PHE A 23 11.34 -12.31 -21.96
CA PHE A 23 11.69 -13.10 -20.77
C PHE A 23 10.61 -13.01 -19.68
N THR A 24 9.72 -13.99 -19.62
CA THR A 24 8.85 -14.21 -18.45
C THR A 24 9.71 -14.75 -17.31
N THR A 25 10.27 -13.85 -16.50
CA THR A 25 10.98 -14.21 -15.27
C THR A 25 9.97 -14.37 -14.15
N ASP A 26 9.85 -15.56 -13.58
CA ASP A 26 9.02 -15.77 -12.40
C ASP A 26 9.73 -15.19 -11.18
N LEU A 27 9.10 -14.20 -10.53
CA LEU A 27 9.52 -13.69 -9.23
C LEU A 27 9.06 -14.65 -8.14
N VAL A 28 9.99 -15.10 -7.29
CA VAL A 28 9.70 -15.87 -6.09
C VAL A 28 10.11 -15.05 -4.87
N ILE A 29 9.14 -14.76 -4.00
CA ILE A 29 9.34 -14.03 -2.76
C ILE A 29 9.54 -15.02 -1.63
N ARG A 30 10.63 -14.83 -0.89
CA ARG A 30 10.96 -15.60 0.33
C ARG A 30 11.14 -14.69 1.52
N PHE A 31 10.84 -15.21 2.69
CA PHE A 31 11.11 -14.53 3.97
C PHE A 31 12.27 -15.22 4.67
N ALA A 32 13.20 -14.44 5.24
CA ALA A 32 14.34 -14.97 5.97
C ALA A 32 13.89 -15.76 7.22
N GLU A 33 12.82 -15.30 7.86
CA GLU A 33 12.19 -15.94 9.01
C GLU A 33 10.67 -15.91 8.87
N GLN A 34 10.01 -16.88 9.48
CA GLN A 34 8.56 -16.89 9.60
C GLN A 34 8.08 -15.71 10.44
N ILE A 35 7.00 -15.06 10.01
CA ILE A 35 6.31 -14.05 10.83
C ILE A 35 5.29 -14.77 11.68
N THR A 36 5.38 -14.61 12.99
CA THR A 36 4.42 -15.15 13.95
C THR A 36 3.87 -14.02 14.81
N ASP A 37 2.56 -13.95 14.94
CA ASP A 37 1.85 -13.02 15.82
C ASP A 37 0.78 -13.76 16.63
N THR A 38 0.38 -13.19 17.75
CA THR A 38 -0.65 -13.77 18.63
C THR A 38 -1.71 -12.74 18.93
N LEU A 39 -2.96 -13.04 18.57
CA LEU A 39 -4.10 -12.19 18.82
C LEU A 39 -4.97 -12.80 19.91
N THR A 40 -5.22 -12.03 20.97
CA THR A 40 -6.14 -12.45 22.03
C THR A 40 -7.57 -12.11 21.65
N LEU A 41 -8.39 -13.13 21.40
CA LEU A 41 -9.80 -12.99 21.08
C LEU A 41 -10.64 -13.08 22.37
N VAL A 42 -11.35 -12.00 22.67
CA VAL A 42 -12.36 -11.99 23.73
C VAL A 42 -13.66 -12.53 23.16
N ILE A 43 -14.01 -13.74 23.57
CA ILE A 43 -15.25 -14.40 23.21
C ILE A 43 -16.30 -14.05 24.26
N THR A 44 -17.48 -13.59 23.81
CA THR A 44 -18.63 -13.34 24.68
C THR A 44 -19.85 -14.07 24.15
N LYS A 45 -20.46 -14.95 24.95
CA LYS A 45 -21.70 -15.65 24.60
C LYS A 45 -22.62 -15.77 25.81
N GLY A 46 -23.70 -14.99 25.84
CA GLY A 46 -24.51 -14.82 27.05
C GLY A 46 -23.64 -14.22 28.17
N ASP A 47 -23.68 -14.82 29.37
CA ASP A 47 -22.85 -14.40 30.52
C ASP A 47 -21.41 -14.95 30.48
N PHE A 48 -21.09 -15.81 29.49
CA PHE A 48 -19.76 -16.41 29.39
C PHE A 48 -18.81 -15.50 28.61
N LYS A 49 -17.70 -15.12 29.26
CA LYS A 49 -16.59 -14.37 28.65
C LYS A 49 -15.29 -15.15 28.84
N THR A 50 -14.63 -15.53 27.75
CA THR A 50 -13.29 -16.13 27.77
C THR A 50 -12.35 -15.37 26.86
N SER A 51 -11.06 -15.51 27.10
CA SER A 51 -9.99 -14.86 26.36
C SER A 51 -9.10 -15.95 25.77
N GLU A 52 -9.24 -16.21 24.48
CA GLU A 52 -8.50 -17.29 23.80
C GLU A 52 -7.43 -16.69 22.90
N THR A 53 -6.28 -17.37 22.79
CA THR A 53 -5.19 -16.89 21.94
C THR A 53 -5.28 -17.56 20.56
N CYS A 54 -5.35 -16.73 19.54
CA CYS A 54 -5.23 -17.11 18.14
C CYS A 54 -3.78 -16.88 17.70
N THR A 55 -3.20 -17.85 16.99
CA THR A 55 -1.86 -17.69 16.40
C THR A 55 -2.02 -17.33 14.93
N ILE A 56 -1.27 -16.35 14.47
CA ILE A 56 -1.23 -15.90 13.08
C ILE A 56 0.19 -16.10 12.58
N GLU A 57 0.33 -16.70 11.41
CA GLU A 57 1.62 -17.07 10.83
C GLU A 57 1.68 -16.70 9.34
N VAL A 58 2.83 -16.20 8.89
CA VAL A 58 3.13 -16.06 7.46
C VAL A 58 4.28 -16.99 7.12
N ILE A 59 4.00 -18.04 6.34
CA ILE A 59 4.94 -19.12 6.06
C ILE A 59 5.12 -19.34 4.55
N GLU A 60 6.33 -19.76 4.17
CA GLU A 60 6.64 -20.19 2.82
C GLU A 60 6.47 -21.71 2.70
N ARG A 61 5.70 -22.17 1.70
CA ARG A 61 5.63 -23.58 1.30
C ARG A 61 5.62 -23.67 -0.21
N GLU A 62 6.48 -24.51 -0.77
CA GLU A 62 6.53 -24.79 -2.22
C GLU A 62 6.61 -23.53 -3.10
N ASN A 63 7.47 -22.57 -2.74
CA ASN A 63 7.63 -21.26 -3.39
C ASN A 63 6.38 -20.35 -3.37
N ASN A 64 5.39 -20.66 -2.54
CA ASN A 64 4.23 -19.82 -2.29
C ASN A 64 4.22 -19.32 -0.85
N VAL A 65 3.69 -18.13 -0.66
CA VAL A 65 3.50 -17.53 0.67
C VAL A 65 2.07 -17.82 1.13
N PHE A 66 1.93 -18.27 2.38
CA PHE A 66 0.64 -18.52 3.01
C PHE A 66 0.48 -17.67 4.26
N PHE A 67 -0.71 -17.12 4.45
CA PHE A 67 -1.18 -16.57 5.71
C PHE A 67 -2.03 -17.62 6.42
N GLU A 68 -1.56 -18.08 7.58
CA GLU A 68 -2.24 -19.08 8.40
C GLU A 68 -2.77 -18.46 9.68
N VAL A 69 -3.98 -18.85 10.04
CA VAL A 69 -4.59 -18.49 11.31
C VAL A 69 -5.01 -19.76 12.01
N SER A 70 -4.40 -20.02 13.15
CA SER A 70 -4.66 -21.19 13.99
C SER A 70 -5.47 -20.79 15.21
N ASN A 71 -6.45 -21.63 15.55
CA ASN A 71 -7.34 -21.48 16.71
C ASN A 71 -8.25 -20.24 16.65
N MET A 72 -8.79 -19.89 15.48
CA MET A 72 -9.76 -18.79 15.34
C MET A 72 -11.14 -19.22 15.84
N PHE A 73 -11.69 -18.48 16.79
CA PHE A 73 -13.02 -18.72 17.33
C PHE A 73 -14.09 -17.90 16.62
N ALA A 74 -15.09 -18.59 16.06
CA ALA A 74 -16.19 -17.94 15.37
C ALA A 74 -17.50 -18.72 15.53
N ASP A 75 -18.63 -18.03 15.35
CA ASP A 75 -19.95 -18.67 15.41
C ASP A 75 -20.22 -19.60 14.24
N ASN A 76 -19.67 -19.27 13.06
CA ASN A 76 -19.79 -20.05 11.85
C ASN A 76 -18.60 -19.78 10.92
N LYS A 77 -18.47 -20.63 9.88
CA LYS A 77 -17.41 -20.52 8.86
C LYS A 77 -17.36 -19.16 8.19
N ASN A 78 -18.50 -18.56 7.85
CA ASN A 78 -18.54 -17.26 7.17
C ASN A 78 -17.99 -16.15 8.06
N TYR A 79 -18.28 -16.21 9.36
CA TYR A 79 -17.75 -15.25 10.32
C TYR A 79 -16.25 -15.43 10.54
N ALA A 80 -15.74 -16.67 10.56
CA ALA A 80 -14.30 -16.92 10.59
C ALA A 80 -13.59 -16.36 9.36
N VAL A 81 -14.18 -16.54 8.17
CA VAL A 81 -13.67 -15.99 6.91
C VAL A 81 -13.67 -14.46 6.92
N ASP A 82 -14.73 -13.82 7.44
CA ASP A 82 -14.81 -12.35 7.57
C ASP A 82 -13.73 -11.81 8.53
N LEU A 83 -13.51 -12.47 9.67
CA LEU A 83 -12.44 -12.11 10.61
C LEU A 83 -11.04 -12.26 9.97
N ALA A 84 -10.77 -13.37 9.29
CA ALA A 84 -9.51 -13.57 8.59
C ALA A 84 -9.32 -12.55 7.46
N THR A 85 -10.38 -12.20 6.73
CA THR A 85 -10.35 -11.17 5.69
C THR A 85 -10.00 -9.79 6.28
N LYS A 86 -10.57 -9.43 7.44
CA LYS A 86 -10.21 -8.20 8.16
C LYS A 86 -8.75 -8.20 8.58
N LEU A 87 -8.24 -9.31 9.12
CA LEU A 87 -6.81 -9.43 9.46
C LEU A 87 -5.94 -9.26 8.21
N LEU A 88 -6.23 -9.98 7.13
CA LEU A 88 -5.50 -9.88 5.87
C LEU A 88 -5.48 -8.47 5.29
N ASN A 89 -6.58 -7.72 5.40
CA ASN A 89 -6.64 -6.32 4.98
C ASN A 89 -5.68 -5.40 5.76
N HIS A 90 -5.18 -5.81 6.92
CA HIS A 90 -4.15 -5.10 7.68
C HIS A 90 -2.74 -5.68 7.45
N TYR A 91 -2.60 -7.00 7.38
CA TYR A 91 -1.30 -7.66 7.20
C TYR A 91 -0.73 -7.43 5.80
N VAL A 92 -1.55 -7.57 4.77
CA VAL A 92 -1.10 -7.54 3.37
C VAL A 92 -0.49 -6.19 2.96
N PRO A 93 -1.07 -5.02 3.34
CA PRO A 93 -0.42 -3.73 3.13
C PRO A 93 0.92 -3.58 3.84
N ALA A 94 1.01 -4.02 5.10
CA ALA A 94 2.25 -3.94 5.88
C ALA A 94 3.35 -4.86 5.31
N LEU A 95 3.01 -6.09 4.91
CA LEU A 95 3.94 -7.02 4.27
C LEU A 95 4.43 -6.47 2.91
N SER A 96 3.54 -5.92 2.10
CA SER A 96 3.89 -5.33 0.80
C SER A 96 4.85 -4.15 0.97
N PHE A 97 4.61 -3.30 1.97
CA PHE A 97 5.49 -2.18 2.30
C PHE A 97 6.87 -2.64 2.77
N MET A 98 6.93 -3.62 3.67
CA MET A 98 8.19 -4.20 4.16
C MET A 98 9.04 -4.79 3.02
N ILE A 99 8.41 -5.51 2.08
CA ILE A 99 9.08 -6.06 0.89
C ILE A 99 9.63 -4.92 0.04
N GLN A 100 8.82 -3.88 -0.19
CA GLN A 100 9.24 -2.74 -0.98
C GLN A 100 10.41 -1.99 -0.35
N GLN A 101 10.46 -1.88 0.99
CA GLN A 101 11.56 -1.25 1.73
C GLN A 101 12.92 -1.87 1.44
N GLN A 102 12.95 -3.16 1.13
CA GLN A 102 14.16 -3.93 0.88
C GLN A 102 14.38 -4.23 -0.60
N ASN A 103 13.44 -3.86 -1.47
CA ASN A 103 13.58 -4.03 -2.91
C ASN A 103 14.43 -2.90 -3.49
N ASP A 104 15.68 -3.20 -3.88
CA ASP A 104 16.56 -2.23 -4.55
C ASP A 104 16.25 -2.06 -6.05
N ASN A 105 15.44 -2.94 -6.62
CA ASN A 105 15.09 -2.96 -8.04
C ASN A 105 13.72 -2.32 -8.31
N GLN A 106 13.32 -1.31 -7.53
CA GLN A 106 12.01 -0.67 -7.65
C GLN A 106 11.73 -0.08 -9.04
N HIS A 107 12.78 0.37 -9.73
CA HIS A 107 12.69 0.84 -11.11
C HIS A 107 12.26 -0.26 -12.10
N ARG A 108 12.46 -1.54 -11.76
CA ARG A 108 12.08 -2.71 -12.57
C ARG A 108 10.82 -3.39 -12.08
N PHE A 109 10.59 -3.49 -10.78
CA PHE A 109 9.39 -4.15 -10.28
C PHE A 109 8.90 -3.60 -8.95
N HIS A 110 7.59 -3.66 -8.78
CA HIS A 110 6.88 -3.33 -7.56
C HIS A 110 6.06 -4.56 -7.19
N THR A 111 6.08 -4.96 -5.93
CA THR A 111 5.31 -6.11 -5.49
C THR A 111 4.23 -5.68 -4.52
N GLN A 112 3.00 -5.94 -4.92
CA GLN A 112 1.85 -5.93 -4.02
C GLN A 112 1.48 -7.37 -3.70
N LEU A 113 1.41 -7.72 -2.42
CA LEU A 113 0.76 -8.95 -1.98
C LEU A 113 -0.76 -8.75 -2.04
N GLY A 114 -1.51 -9.81 -2.32
CA GLY A 114 -2.96 -9.81 -2.40
C GLY A 114 -3.50 -11.17 -1.95
N PHE A 115 -4.81 -11.27 -1.83
CA PHE A 115 -5.46 -12.53 -1.52
C PHE A 115 -6.84 -12.57 -2.16
N ASN A 116 -7.28 -13.77 -2.50
CA ASN A 116 -8.64 -14.01 -2.96
C ASN A 116 -9.44 -14.69 -1.85
N PRO A 117 -10.50 -14.06 -1.30
CA PRO A 117 -11.34 -14.67 -0.27
C PRO A 117 -11.93 -16.04 -0.66
N ARG A 118 -12.08 -16.31 -1.96
CA ARG A 118 -12.56 -17.62 -2.47
C ARG A 118 -11.55 -18.75 -2.31
N ASN A 119 -10.27 -18.42 -2.16
CA ASN A 119 -9.18 -19.40 -2.03
C ASN A 119 -8.84 -19.69 -0.57
N ILE A 120 -9.61 -19.15 0.39
CA ILE A 120 -9.42 -19.40 1.82
C ILE A 120 -9.82 -20.85 2.13
N ILE A 121 -8.83 -21.64 2.52
CA ILE A 121 -9.03 -23.01 2.99
C ILE A 121 -9.40 -22.94 4.47
N VAL A 122 -10.55 -23.52 4.84
CA VAL A 122 -11.04 -23.51 6.22
C VAL A 122 -11.17 -24.93 6.74
N THR A 123 -10.48 -25.22 7.83
CA THR A 123 -10.60 -26.47 8.58
C THR A 123 -11.32 -26.19 9.88
N GLU A 124 -12.46 -26.86 10.09
CA GLU A 124 -13.29 -26.71 11.29
C GLU A 124 -12.92 -27.77 12.32
N TYR A 125 -12.71 -27.34 13.56
CA TYR A 125 -12.51 -28.18 14.73
C TYR A 125 -13.60 -27.91 15.75
N ASN A 126 -14.11 -28.98 16.36
CA ASN A 126 -14.98 -28.84 17.52
C ASN A 126 -14.12 -28.41 18.73
N TYR A 127 -14.38 -27.23 19.28
CA TYR A 127 -13.74 -26.79 20.52
C TYR A 127 -14.24 -27.66 21.67
N LYS A 128 -13.37 -28.54 22.17
CA LYS A 128 -13.63 -29.26 23.41
C LYS A 128 -12.34 -29.48 24.18
N LYS A 129 -12.33 -28.98 25.42
CA LYS A 129 -11.57 -29.57 26.53
C LYS A 129 -12.21 -30.92 26.95
N TYR A 130 -12.53 -31.76 25.97
CA TYR A 130 -13.30 -32.99 26.13
C TYR A 130 -13.16 -33.85 24.85
N ASP A 131 -12.69 -35.07 25.03
CA ASP A 131 -12.60 -36.18 24.06
C ASP A 131 -11.38 -36.19 23.13
N GLU A 132 -10.41 -36.96 23.62
CA GLU A 132 -9.30 -37.57 22.91
C GLU A 132 -9.76 -38.48 21.75
N PHE A 133 -8.90 -38.51 20.72
CA PHE A 133 -8.57 -39.62 19.83
C PHE A 133 -9.70 -40.56 19.35
N THR A 134 -10.01 -40.51 18.04
CA THR A 134 -9.91 -41.72 17.16
C THR A 134 -10.10 -41.43 15.64
N GLN A 135 -9.05 -41.78 14.89
CA GLN A 135 -8.91 -42.49 13.58
C GLN A 135 -9.82 -42.22 12.36
N LYS A 136 -9.16 -42.14 11.17
CA LYS A 136 -9.20 -43.20 10.12
C LYS A 136 -8.24 -42.90 8.94
N PHE A 137 -7.29 -43.80 8.69
CA PHE A 137 -6.67 -44.00 7.38
C PHE A 137 -7.27 -45.27 6.75
N ARG A 138 -7.54 -45.24 5.44
CA ARG A 138 -7.77 -46.45 4.64
C ARG A 138 -6.79 -46.47 3.48
N LYS A 139 -6.22 -47.65 3.25
CA LYS A 139 -5.36 -48.02 2.14
C LYS A 139 -6.10 -49.14 1.41
N GLU A 140 -6.27 -49.02 0.10
CA GLU A 140 -6.75 -50.13 -0.70
C GLU A 140 -5.55 -50.90 -1.26
N ILE A 141 -5.60 -52.21 -1.04
CA ILE A 141 -4.65 -53.22 -1.47
C ILE A 141 -5.50 -54.23 -2.21
N ASP A 142 -5.14 -54.59 -3.45
CA ASP A 142 -5.84 -55.65 -4.17
C ASP A 142 -5.56 -57.03 -3.54
N ALA A 143 -6.28 -58.06 -4.00
CA ALA A 143 -6.23 -59.39 -3.40
C ALA A 143 -4.85 -60.09 -3.50
N ASP A 144 -3.91 -59.58 -4.30
CA ASP A 144 -2.56 -60.12 -4.46
C ASP A 144 -1.45 -59.17 -3.94
N GLY A 145 -1.82 -58.07 -3.26
CA GLY A 145 -0.88 -57.21 -2.53
C GLY A 145 -0.21 -56.11 -3.35
N ASN A 146 -0.66 -55.84 -4.58
CA ASN A 146 -0.03 -54.85 -5.45
C ASN A 146 -0.69 -53.46 -5.34
N VAL A 147 0.13 -52.40 -5.50
CA VAL A 147 -0.32 -51.00 -5.56
C VAL A 147 -0.03 -50.49 -6.97
N THR A 148 -1.06 -50.25 -7.78
CA THR A 148 -0.91 -49.74 -9.14
C THR A 148 -1.23 -48.24 -9.18
N ILE A 149 -0.26 -47.43 -9.60
CA ILE A 149 -0.43 -45.99 -9.87
C ILE A 149 -0.33 -45.80 -11.39
N HIS A 150 -1.37 -45.23 -12.02
CA HIS A 150 -1.33 -44.85 -13.43
C HIS A 150 -0.80 -43.42 -13.57
N LEU A 151 0.36 -43.27 -14.22
CA LEU A 151 0.93 -41.99 -14.64
C LEU A 151 1.00 -41.97 -16.16
N GLN A 152 0.23 -41.08 -16.78
CA GLN A 152 0.34 -40.78 -18.20
C GLN A 152 1.11 -39.46 -18.33
N SER A 153 2.31 -39.51 -18.92
CA SER A 153 3.11 -38.32 -19.22
C SER A 153 3.19 -38.15 -20.74
N SER A 154 2.74 -37.01 -21.24
CA SER A 154 3.10 -36.52 -22.56
C SER A 154 4.30 -35.58 -22.42
N ILE A 155 5.37 -35.85 -23.16
CA ILE A 155 6.53 -34.94 -23.27
C ILE A 155 6.24 -33.99 -24.43
N LEU A 156 6.18 -32.68 -24.12
CA LEU A 156 6.30 -31.62 -25.11
C LEU A 156 7.73 -31.07 -24.99
N PHE A 157 8.47 -31.01 -26.09
CA PHE A 157 9.70 -30.22 -26.13
C PHE A 157 9.32 -28.76 -26.39
N ILE A 158 9.63 -27.87 -25.45
CA ILE A 158 9.65 -26.43 -25.64
C ILE A 158 11.09 -26.01 -25.35
N ASP A 159 11.78 -25.47 -26.36
CA ASP A 159 13.00 -24.69 -26.14
C ASP A 159 12.57 -23.35 -25.50
N SER A 160 12.48 -23.33 -24.17
CA SER A 160 12.27 -22.09 -23.41
C SER A 160 13.26 -22.02 -22.26
N ALA A 161 14.08 -20.98 -22.26
CA ALA A 161 14.90 -20.62 -21.10
C ALA A 161 14.00 -19.94 -20.06
N HIS A 162 13.70 -20.63 -18.96
CA HIS A 162 13.01 -20.04 -17.81
C HIS A 162 14.05 -19.49 -16.82
N SER A 163 13.95 -18.19 -16.52
CA SER A 163 14.72 -17.55 -15.45
C SER A 163 13.82 -17.37 -14.23
N VAL A 164 14.31 -17.76 -13.05
CA VAL A 164 13.59 -17.57 -11.78
C VAL A 164 14.39 -16.59 -10.92
N LEU A 165 13.80 -15.44 -10.61
CA LEU A 165 14.40 -14.47 -9.71
C LEU A 165 13.89 -14.74 -8.29
N THR A 166 14.78 -15.22 -7.42
CA THR A 166 14.46 -15.41 -5.99
C THR A 166 14.96 -14.22 -5.19
N ALA A 167 14.05 -13.53 -4.49
CA ALA A 167 14.39 -12.45 -3.57
C ALA A 167 14.01 -12.85 -2.13
N THR A 168 14.95 -12.71 -1.20
CA THR A 168 14.73 -13.02 0.22
C THR A 168 14.68 -11.72 1.02
N PHE A 169 13.62 -11.54 1.80
CA PHE A 169 13.38 -10.34 2.60
C PHE A 169 13.44 -10.64 4.10
N GLN A 170 14.07 -9.74 4.84
CA GLN A 170 14.09 -9.76 6.30
C GLN A 170 12.71 -9.34 6.84
N THR A 171 12.28 -9.98 7.93
CA THR A 171 10.95 -9.77 8.51
C THR A 171 10.98 -8.99 9.82
N SER A 172 12.16 -8.64 10.32
CA SER A 172 12.38 -7.98 11.61
C SER A 172 11.67 -6.62 11.74
N THR A 173 11.44 -5.91 10.64
CA THR A 173 10.76 -4.61 10.64
C THR A 173 9.22 -4.73 10.59
N PHE A 174 8.68 -5.90 10.27
CA PHE A 174 7.23 -6.10 10.14
C PHE A 174 6.44 -5.71 11.38
N PRO A 175 6.79 -6.15 12.62
CA PRO A 175 6.00 -5.84 13.80
C PRO A 175 5.91 -4.34 14.08
N GLN A 176 6.98 -3.58 13.78
CA GLN A 176 7.02 -2.12 13.95
C GLN A 176 6.04 -1.44 12.98
N ILE A 177 6.09 -1.81 11.70
CA ILE A 177 5.20 -1.29 10.65
C ILE A 177 3.74 -1.59 10.98
N TYR A 178 3.44 -2.85 11.31
CA TYR A 178 2.08 -3.30 11.61
C TYR A 178 1.51 -2.56 12.82
N ARG A 179 2.29 -2.44 13.91
CA ARG A 179 1.86 -1.72 15.11
C ARG A 179 1.67 -0.22 14.88
N ALA A 180 2.52 0.41 14.06
CA ALA A 180 2.35 1.83 13.73
C ALA A 180 1.03 2.05 12.98
N ALA A 181 0.76 1.25 11.94
CA ALA A 181 -0.49 1.33 11.18
C ALA A 181 -1.73 0.96 12.03
N ALA A 182 -1.62 0.04 12.98
CA ALA A 182 -2.74 -0.32 13.85
C ALA A 182 -3.10 0.80 14.85
N ASN A 183 -2.12 1.61 15.28
CA ASN A 183 -2.30 2.62 16.33
C ASN A 183 -2.52 4.04 15.78
N ASP A 184 -2.10 4.31 14.55
CA ASP A 184 -2.18 5.64 13.94
C ASP A 184 -2.97 5.60 12.62
N THR A 185 -4.09 6.34 12.60
CA THR A 185 -5.01 6.37 11.45
C THR A 185 -4.40 7.04 10.22
N ASP A 186 -3.49 8.00 10.41
CA ASP A 186 -2.83 8.71 9.31
C ASP A 186 -1.75 7.82 8.70
N VAL A 187 -0.98 7.10 9.53
CA VAL A 187 -0.05 6.06 9.07
C VAL A 187 -0.80 4.98 8.30
N ASN A 188 -1.92 4.50 8.83
CA ASN A 188 -2.75 3.52 8.13
C ASN A 188 -3.28 4.04 6.79
N PHE A 189 -3.72 5.31 6.74
CA PHE A 189 -4.18 5.94 5.51
C PHE A 189 -3.08 6.04 4.46
N MET A 190 -1.89 6.49 4.84
CA MET A 190 -0.73 6.58 3.94
C MET A 190 -0.29 5.19 3.46
N LEU A 191 -0.23 4.20 4.35
CA LEU A 191 0.13 2.83 4.02
C LEU A 191 -0.86 2.21 3.02
N ASN A 192 -2.16 2.42 3.21
CA ASN A 192 -3.17 1.94 2.27
C ASN A 192 -3.11 2.65 0.91
N SER A 193 -2.82 3.96 0.91
CA SER A 193 -2.66 4.73 -0.34
C SER A 193 -1.43 4.26 -1.11
N PHE A 194 -0.33 4.00 -0.41
CA PHE A 194 0.88 3.42 -0.97
C PHE A 194 0.64 2.01 -1.50
N TYR A 195 -0.02 1.16 -0.71
CA TYR A 195 -0.39 -0.21 -1.11
C TYR A 195 -1.23 -0.23 -2.39
N ARG A 196 -2.23 0.65 -2.52
CA ARG A 196 -3.01 0.79 -3.77
C ARG A 196 -2.13 1.19 -4.94
N ALA A 197 -1.21 2.13 -4.74
CA ALA A 197 -0.28 2.55 -5.79
C ALA A 197 0.57 1.39 -6.32
N LEU A 198 1.03 0.48 -5.45
CA LEU A 198 1.80 -0.70 -5.87
C LEU A 198 1.02 -1.61 -6.84
N GLY A 199 -0.30 -1.72 -6.64
CA GLY A 199 -1.19 -2.57 -7.45
C GLY A 199 -1.52 -2.06 -8.84
N PHE A 200 -1.37 -0.75 -9.09
CA PHE A 200 -1.68 -0.17 -10.39
C PHE A 200 -0.56 -0.40 -11.40
N GLN A 201 -0.93 -0.93 -12.58
CA GLN A 201 -0.02 -1.00 -13.72
C GLN A 201 0.06 0.34 -14.46
N ASP A 202 -1.01 1.14 -14.45
CA ASP A 202 -1.04 2.44 -15.08
C ASP A 202 -0.39 3.52 -14.21
N TYR A 203 0.55 4.27 -14.80
CA TYR A 203 1.30 5.29 -14.08
C TYR A 203 0.44 6.47 -13.62
N ILE A 204 -0.70 6.73 -14.27
CA ILE A 204 -1.61 7.81 -13.88
C ILE A 204 -2.26 7.50 -12.53
N SER A 205 -2.92 6.35 -12.39
CA SER A 205 -3.56 5.94 -11.12
C SER A 205 -2.53 5.71 -10.03
N LYS A 206 -1.36 5.14 -10.37
CA LYS A 206 -0.24 5.03 -9.44
C LYS A 206 0.19 6.41 -8.91
N PHE A 207 0.42 7.37 -9.81
CA PHE A 207 0.79 8.73 -9.43
C PHE A 207 -0.27 9.39 -8.55
N PHE A 208 -1.57 9.29 -8.89
CA PHE A 208 -2.63 9.86 -8.07
C PHE A 208 -2.66 9.30 -6.64
N ASN A 209 -2.54 7.98 -6.48
CA ASN A 209 -2.55 7.36 -5.16
C ASN A 209 -1.32 7.77 -4.32
N LEU A 210 -0.15 7.92 -4.95
CA LEU A 210 1.04 8.45 -4.27
C LEU A 210 0.89 9.93 -3.91
N PHE A 211 0.30 10.72 -4.80
CA PHE A 211 0.15 12.16 -4.57
C PHE A 211 -0.85 12.47 -3.45
N ILE A 212 -1.82 11.60 -3.17
CA ILE A 212 -2.70 11.70 -2.00
C ILE A 212 -1.89 11.73 -0.69
N ILE A 213 -0.78 10.99 -0.61
CA ILE A 213 0.12 11.02 0.54
C ILE A 213 0.74 12.42 0.67
N ILE A 214 1.21 13.01 -0.43
CA ILE A 214 1.75 14.38 -0.45
C ILE A 214 0.69 15.40 -0.02
N GLU A 215 -0.55 15.30 -0.50
CA GLU A 215 -1.65 16.20 -0.11
C GLU A 215 -1.99 16.07 1.39
N SER A 216 -1.91 14.85 1.96
CA SER A 216 -2.04 14.66 3.41
C SER A 216 -0.96 15.41 4.16
N LEU A 217 0.31 15.27 3.76
CA LEU A 217 1.43 15.95 4.42
C LEU A 217 1.28 17.47 4.36
N GLU A 218 0.84 18.01 3.23
CA GLU A 218 0.59 19.45 3.11
C GLU A 218 -0.47 19.93 4.08
N ARG A 219 -1.55 19.16 4.25
CA ARG A 219 -2.62 19.49 5.18
C ARG A 219 -2.10 19.44 6.61
N ASP A 220 -1.49 18.32 6.98
CA ASP A 220 -1.17 17.98 8.37
C ASP A 220 0.03 18.78 8.89
N TYR A 221 0.98 19.15 8.02
CA TYR A 221 2.19 19.90 8.38
C TYR A 221 2.20 21.36 7.88
N SER A 222 1.09 21.86 7.35
CA SER A 222 0.95 23.25 6.87
C SER A 222 1.35 24.30 7.92
N GLN A 223 1.09 24.01 9.21
CA GLN A 223 1.36 24.92 10.32
C GLN A 223 2.83 25.00 10.72
N LEU A 224 3.64 24.01 10.33
CA LEU A 224 5.07 23.98 10.63
C LEU A 224 5.88 24.90 9.72
N ILE A 225 5.25 25.43 8.67
CA ILE A 225 5.88 26.35 7.74
C ILE A 225 5.49 27.78 8.12
N GLU A 226 6.47 28.61 8.45
CA GLU A 226 6.27 30.07 8.56
C GLU A 226 6.04 30.70 7.17
N ALA A 227 4.89 30.44 6.57
CA ALA A 227 4.45 31.09 5.35
C ALA A 227 3.56 32.29 5.71
N LYS A 228 4.01 33.50 5.39
CA LYS A 228 3.26 34.72 5.68
C LYS A 228 2.22 34.93 4.59
N LYS A 229 0.98 35.23 4.99
CA LYS A 229 -0.05 35.70 4.07
C LYS A 229 0.44 36.99 3.41
N VAL A 230 0.35 37.06 2.08
CA VAL A 230 0.77 38.27 1.34
C VAL A 230 -0.11 39.45 1.69
N PHE A 231 -1.41 39.19 1.91
CA PHE A 231 -2.40 40.19 2.27
C PHE A 231 -2.97 39.89 3.65
N GLN A 232 -3.10 40.93 4.47
CA GLN A 232 -3.90 40.85 5.71
C GLN A 232 -5.38 40.65 5.37
N PRO A 233 -6.20 40.09 6.27
CA PRO A 233 -7.61 39.77 5.99
C PRO A 233 -8.41 40.95 5.41
N ASP A 234 -8.22 42.16 5.94
CA ASP A 234 -8.90 43.37 5.48
C ASP A 234 -8.42 43.82 4.10
N GLN A 235 -7.12 43.70 3.82
CA GLN A 235 -6.54 44.00 2.51
C GLN A 235 -7.04 43.00 1.46
N ALA A 236 -7.06 41.71 1.80
CA ALA A 236 -7.59 40.66 0.93
C ALA A 236 -9.06 40.90 0.62
N LYS A 237 -9.86 41.32 1.60
CA LYS A 237 -11.27 41.68 1.40
C LYS A 237 -11.43 42.84 0.41
N GLN A 238 -10.69 43.93 0.59
CA GLN A 238 -10.74 45.10 -0.31
C GLN A 238 -10.32 44.75 -1.74
N ILE A 239 -9.28 43.93 -1.91
CA ILE A 239 -8.83 43.47 -3.24
C ILE A 239 -9.91 42.63 -3.91
N VAL A 240 -10.50 41.66 -3.18
CA VAL A 240 -11.55 40.79 -3.72
C VAL A 240 -12.80 41.57 -4.09
N GLU A 241 -13.19 42.57 -3.31
CA GLU A 241 -14.32 43.46 -3.63
C GLU A 241 -14.05 44.27 -4.90
N SER A 242 -12.84 44.81 -5.05
CA SER A 242 -12.42 45.56 -6.24
C SER A 242 -12.45 44.69 -7.49
N PHE A 243 -11.91 43.47 -7.42
CA PHE A 243 -11.97 42.51 -8.53
C PHE A 243 -13.40 42.11 -8.87
N ASN A 244 -14.25 41.86 -7.88
CA ASN A 244 -15.64 41.49 -8.11
C ASN A 244 -16.42 42.63 -8.81
N ALA A 245 -16.14 43.89 -8.48
CA ALA A 245 -16.74 45.03 -9.19
C ALA A 245 -16.34 45.06 -10.68
N ILE A 246 -15.06 44.81 -11.00
CA ILE A 246 -14.57 44.73 -12.38
C ILE A 246 -15.16 43.51 -13.11
N ILE A 247 -15.27 42.35 -12.45
CA ILE A 247 -15.88 41.15 -13.04
C ILE A 247 -17.35 41.40 -13.38
N GLN A 248 -18.07 42.16 -12.52
CA GLN A 248 -19.45 42.54 -12.75
C GLN A 248 -19.64 43.45 -13.98
N THR A 249 -18.68 44.33 -14.28
CA THR A 249 -18.76 45.23 -15.45
C THR A 249 -18.41 44.54 -16.76
N HIS A 250 -17.55 43.51 -16.75
CA HIS A 250 -17.04 42.88 -17.98
C HIS A 250 -17.62 41.50 -18.29
N THR A 251 -18.41 40.90 -17.41
CA THR A 251 -19.02 39.57 -17.64
C THR A 251 -20.52 39.60 -17.37
N SER A 252 -21.34 39.49 -18.41
CA SER A 252 -22.80 39.52 -18.29
C SER A 252 -23.36 38.21 -17.71
N ASN A 253 -22.68 37.09 -17.94
CA ASN A 253 -23.10 35.76 -17.47
C ASN A 253 -22.89 35.63 -15.95
N LYS A 254 -23.96 35.31 -15.21
CA LYS A 254 -23.94 35.19 -13.74
C LYS A 254 -23.05 34.04 -13.25
N ASP A 255 -23.08 32.90 -13.92
CA ASP A 255 -22.33 31.71 -13.51
C ASP A 255 -20.83 31.92 -13.71
N TYR A 256 -20.43 32.54 -14.83
CA TYR A 256 -19.03 32.92 -15.04
C TYR A 256 -18.56 33.96 -14.04
N ARG A 257 -19.38 34.95 -13.69
CA ARG A 257 -19.04 35.92 -12.63
C ARG A 257 -18.79 35.24 -11.29
N LEU A 258 -19.67 34.34 -10.87
CA LEU A 258 -19.52 33.61 -9.61
C LEU A 258 -18.27 32.72 -9.63
N ARG A 259 -18.01 32.03 -10.75
CA ARG A 259 -16.84 31.16 -10.89
C ARG A 259 -15.53 31.96 -10.84
N ILE A 260 -15.42 33.03 -11.63
CA ILE A 260 -14.22 33.88 -11.67
C ILE A 260 -14.02 34.56 -10.31
N GLY A 261 -15.08 35.13 -9.72
CA GLY A 261 -15.01 35.76 -8.39
C GLY A 261 -14.57 34.78 -7.30
N SER A 262 -15.03 33.52 -7.35
CA SER A 262 -14.58 32.46 -6.44
C SER A 262 -13.10 32.13 -6.62
N ILE A 263 -12.63 32.00 -7.87
CA ILE A 263 -11.21 31.74 -8.18
C ILE A 263 -10.33 32.86 -7.64
N VAL A 264 -10.67 34.12 -7.93
CA VAL A 264 -9.90 35.30 -7.47
C VAL A 264 -9.92 35.39 -5.95
N SER A 265 -11.10 35.24 -5.32
CA SER A 265 -11.26 35.24 -3.87
C SER A 265 -10.36 34.19 -3.21
N ASN A 266 -10.38 32.96 -3.72
CA ASN A 266 -9.54 31.89 -3.20
C ASN A 266 -8.05 32.16 -3.43
N ALA A 267 -7.66 32.67 -4.60
CA ALA A 267 -6.27 32.99 -4.90
C ALA A 267 -5.72 34.08 -3.96
N VAL A 268 -6.44 35.19 -3.80
CA VAL A 268 -6.03 36.32 -2.97
C VAL A 268 -5.97 35.93 -1.49
N LYS A 269 -7.00 35.26 -0.97
CA LYS A 269 -7.06 34.86 0.45
C LYS A 269 -6.01 33.81 0.81
N ASN A 270 -5.61 32.96 -0.14
CA ASN A 270 -4.67 31.88 0.11
C ASN A 270 -3.23 32.20 -0.31
N MET A 271 -2.98 33.36 -0.90
CA MET A 271 -1.65 33.76 -1.35
C MET A 271 -0.68 33.91 -0.16
N THR A 272 0.48 33.28 -0.30
CA THR A 272 1.59 33.36 0.65
C THR A 272 2.86 33.77 -0.04
N ASP A 273 3.80 34.30 0.73
CA ASP A 273 5.15 34.70 0.30
C ASP A 273 6.00 33.54 -0.25
N LYS A 274 5.65 32.29 0.10
CA LYS A 274 6.27 31.07 -0.42
C LYS A 274 5.34 30.32 -1.37
N PRO A 275 5.83 29.85 -2.54
CA PRO A 275 5.07 28.97 -3.42
C PRO A 275 4.84 27.60 -2.76
N ARG A 276 3.86 26.84 -3.26
CA ARG A 276 3.52 25.50 -2.76
C ARG A 276 4.72 24.54 -2.83
N SER A 277 5.55 24.64 -3.88
CA SER A 277 6.77 23.85 -4.05
C SER A 277 7.77 24.09 -2.92
N ALA A 278 8.10 25.35 -2.64
CA ALA A 278 9.01 25.72 -1.55
C ALA A 278 8.49 25.25 -0.18
N LYS A 279 7.19 25.34 0.07
CA LYS A 279 6.57 24.84 1.30
C LYS A 279 6.78 23.33 1.47
N LEU A 280 6.52 22.56 0.42
CA LEU A 280 6.75 21.12 0.41
C LEU A 280 8.22 20.78 0.62
N VAL A 281 9.15 21.48 -0.03
CA VAL A 281 10.59 21.28 0.17
C VAL A 281 10.97 21.49 1.63
N LEU A 282 10.44 22.53 2.30
CA LEU A 282 10.68 22.77 3.72
C LEU A 282 10.14 21.63 4.60
N ILE A 283 8.91 21.13 4.35
CA ILE A 283 8.38 19.98 5.07
C ILE A 283 9.31 18.76 4.91
N LEU A 284 9.71 18.46 3.68
CA LEU A 284 10.55 17.28 3.40
C LEU A 284 11.96 17.40 4.01
N LYS A 285 12.62 18.54 3.82
CA LYS A 285 14.00 18.75 4.28
C LYS A 285 14.08 19.03 5.77
N ASP A 286 13.30 19.97 6.27
CA ASP A 286 13.49 20.50 7.63
C ASP A 286 12.74 19.65 8.65
N TYR A 287 11.51 19.24 8.32
CA TYR A 287 10.73 18.41 9.22
C TYR A 287 11.12 16.94 9.12
N PHE A 288 11.17 16.35 7.92
CA PHE A 288 11.48 14.92 7.76
C PHE A 288 12.98 14.59 7.64
N GLY A 289 13.84 15.58 7.44
CA GLY A 289 15.28 15.36 7.23
C GLY A 289 15.62 14.77 5.86
N ILE A 290 14.68 14.75 4.92
CA ILE A 290 14.82 14.14 3.59
C ILE A 290 15.38 15.18 2.62
N LYS A 291 16.71 15.20 2.49
CA LYS A 291 17.41 16.11 1.58
C LYS A 291 17.60 15.53 0.18
N GLU A 292 17.81 14.22 0.12
CA GLU A 292 18.01 13.46 -1.10
C GLU A 292 17.40 12.07 -0.95
N ILE A 293 17.03 11.48 -2.07
CA ILE A 293 16.63 10.08 -2.19
C ILE A 293 17.74 9.33 -2.89
N LYS A 294 18.19 8.24 -2.27
CA LYS A 294 19.18 7.30 -2.82
C LYS A 294 18.72 5.88 -2.53
N LYS A 295 18.05 5.24 -3.49
CA LYS A 295 17.59 3.86 -3.36
C LYS A 295 17.71 3.12 -4.70
N GLY A 296 18.57 2.09 -4.72
CA GLY A 296 18.90 1.37 -5.95
C GLY A 296 19.32 2.32 -7.07
N ALA A 297 18.65 2.20 -8.22
CA ALA A 297 18.88 3.06 -9.40
C ALA A 297 18.20 4.44 -9.32
N ILE A 298 17.32 4.69 -8.34
CA ILE A 298 16.59 5.95 -8.22
C ILE A 298 17.36 6.87 -7.28
N GLN A 299 17.86 7.98 -7.82
CA GLN A 299 18.65 8.96 -7.08
C GLN A 299 18.30 10.39 -7.52
N TYR A 300 17.97 11.26 -6.57
CA TYR A 300 17.70 12.68 -6.83
C TYR A 300 17.71 13.51 -5.53
N GLU A 301 18.04 14.80 -5.65
CA GLU A 301 17.91 15.75 -4.55
C GLU A 301 16.49 16.33 -4.48
N ILE A 302 15.98 16.57 -3.27
CA ILE A 302 14.74 17.31 -3.07
C ILE A 302 15.00 18.79 -3.40
N THR A 303 14.44 19.27 -4.51
CA THR A 303 14.58 20.66 -4.95
C THR A 303 13.22 21.22 -5.35
N ASP A 304 13.09 22.55 -5.40
CA ASP A 304 11.85 23.20 -5.85
C ASP A 304 11.45 22.71 -7.25
N THR A 305 12.42 22.56 -8.16
CA THR A 305 12.19 22.09 -9.53
C THR A 305 11.61 20.67 -9.58
N VAL A 306 12.12 19.75 -8.76
CA VAL A 306 11.61 18.37 -8.68
C VAL A 306 10.18 18.37 -8.15
N VAL A 307 9.92 19.11 -7.07
CA VAL A 307 8.59 19.23 -6.47
C VAL A 307 7.60 19.90 -7.44
N GLU A 308 8.01 20.95 -8.15
CA GLU A 308 7.22 21.61 -9.20
C GLU A 308 6.87 20.65 -10.33
N GLY A 309 7.79 19.74 -10.67
CA GLY A 309 7.52 18.64 -11.61
C GLY A 309 6.32 17.80 -11.18
N TRP A 310 6.27 17.38 -9.92
CA TRP A 310 5.14 16.63 -9.37
C TRP A 310 3.86 17.47 -9.36
N LEU A 311 3.92 18.71 -8.88
CA LEU A 311 2.76 19.62 -8.83
C LEU A 311 2.19 19.88 -10.24
N SER A 312 3.06 20.06 -11.23
CA SER A 312 2.67 20.30 -12.62
C SER A 312 2.00 19.08 -13.24
N ILE A 313 2.53 17.88 -12.99
CA ILE A 313 1.90 16.64 -13.46
C ILE A 313 0.53 16.47 -12.82
N ARG A 314 0.45 16.64 -11.49
CA ARG A 314 -0.82 16.57 -10.78
C ARG A 314 -1.84 17.50 -11.39
N ASN A 315 -1.48 18.77 -11.63
CA ASN A 315 -2.40 19.74 -12.22
C ASN A 315 -2.74 19.44 -13.69
N GLY A 316 -1.79 18.89 -14.46
CA GLY A 316 -1.98 18.55 -15.87
C GLY A 316 -2.85 17.31 -16.11
N LEU A 317 -2.72 16.28 -15.27
CA LEU A 317 -3.46 15.03 -15.38
C LEU A 317 -4.98 15.20 -15.15
N PHE A 318 -5.40 16.25 -14.44
CA PHE A 318 -6.82 16.60 -14.27
C PHE A 318 -7.52 17.03 -15.59
N HIS A 319 -6.77 17.31 -16.65
CA HIS A 319 -7.31 17.84 -17.91
C HIS A 319 -7.45 16.79 -19.04
N ALA A 320 -7.35 15.50 -18.73
CA ALA A 320 -7.59 14.38 -19.68
C ALA A 320 -6.90 14.57 -21.05
N LYS A 321 -5.65 15.03 -21.06
CA LYS A 321 -4.85 15.10 -22.28
C LYS A 321 -4.33 13.72 -22.64
N ASN A 322 -4.41 13.37 -23.93
CA ASN A 322 -3.64 12.27 -24.49
C ASN A 322 -2.15 12.63 -24.38
N LEU A 323 -1.43 11.94 -23.51
CA LEU A 323 0.00 12.17 -23.29
C LEU A 323 0.81 11.61 -24.47
N GLY A 324 1.71 12.42 -25.02
CA GLY A 324 2.72 11.92 -25.96
C GLY A 324 3.74 11.01 -25.26
N GLU A 325 4.54 10.25 -26.02
CA GLU A 325 5.53 9.30 -25.45
C GLU A 325 6.54 9.97 -24.49
N ALA A 326 7.05 11.15 -24.83
CA ALA A 326 7.93 11.90 -23.95
C ALA A 326 7.26 12.32 -22.62
N GLU A 327 5.96 12.61 -22.65
CA GLU A 327 5.19 12.97 -21.46
C GLU A 327 4.87 11.74 -20.61
N LYS A 328 4.59 10.59 -21.24
CA LYS A 328 4.44 9.30 -20.55
C LYS A 328 5.73 8.89 -19.86
N GLU A 329 6.87 9.05 -20.52
CA GLU A 329 8.18 8.74 -19.94
C GLU A 329 8.49 9.65 -18.75
N LYS A 330 8.20 10.95 -18.89
CA LYS A 330 8.33 11.91 -17.79
C LYS A 330 7.42 11.54 -16.62
N LEU A 331 6.17 11.14 -16.89
CA LEU A 331 5.23 10.66 -15.87
C LEU A 331 5.76 9.41 -15.16
N ARG A 332 6.23 8.42 -15.91
CA ARG A 332 6.81 7.19 -15.37
C ARG A 332 7.97 7.50 -14.42
N ASN A 333 8.92 8.32 -14.86
CA ASN A 333 10.07 8.70 -14.06
C ASN A 333 9.69 9.45 -12.78
N LEU A 334 8.81 10.45 -12.88
CA LEU A 334 8.34 11.20 -11.71
C LEU A 334 7.49 10.34 -10.77
N THR A 335 6.74 9.36 -11.29
CA THR A 335 5.96 8.41 -10.48
C THR A 335 6.87 7.49 -9.68
N ASN A 336 7.93 6.97 -10.30
CA ASN A 336 8.92 6.13 -9.62
C ASN A 336 9.68 6.91 -8.55
N GLN A 337 10.07 8.17 -8.84
CA GLN A 337 10.64 9.06 -7.82
C GLN A 337 9.66 9.27 -6.65
N LEU A 338 8.42 9.63 -6.95
CA LEU A 338 7.40 9.87 -5.94
C LEU A 338 7.12 8.62 -5.09
N LEU A 339 7.19 7.43 -5.67
CA LEU A 339 7.04 6.16 -4.96
C LEU A 339 8.11 5.99 -3.88
N VAL A 340 9.40 6.15 -4.24
CA VAL A 340 10.51 6.05 -3.27
C VAL A 340 10.42 7.14 -2.21
N LEU A 341 9.99 8.35 -2.58
CA LEU A 341 9.77 9.42 -1.61
C LEU A 341 8.67 9.07 -0.60
N CYS A 342 7.49 8.66 -1.08
CA CYS A 342 6.37 8.28 -0.22
C CYS A 342 6.77 7.13 0.72
N GLU A 343 7.51 6.15 0.21
CA GLU A 343 8.07 5.08 1.03
C GLU A 343 8.99 5.61 2.14
N THR A 344 9.90 6.52 1.80
CA THR A 344 10.84 7.13 2.75
C THR A 344 10.10 7.94 3.82
N ILE A 345 9.06 8.69 3.43
CA ILE A 345 8.25 9.49 4.36
C ILE A 345 7.51 8.58 5.34
N ILE A 346 6.83 7.54 4.84
CA ILE A 346 6.11 6.60 5.70
C ILE A 346 7.08 5.93 6.67
N GLY A 347 8.26 5.51 6.20
CA GLY A 347 9.32 4.96 7.05
C GLY A 347 9.73 5.92 8.17
N LYS A 348 10.00 7.19 7.84
CA LYS A 348 10.35 8.21 8.84
C LYS A 348 9.27 8.45 9.89
N ILE A 349 8.00 8.37 9.50
CA ILE A 349 6.88 8.53 10.44
C ILE A 349 6.80 7.32 11.37
N ILE A 350 6.93 6.11 10.83
CA ILE A 350 6.95 4.85 11.60
C ILE A 350 8.12 4.85 12.61
N ASP A 351 9.32 5.27 12.19
CA ASP A 351 10.50 5.35 13.05
C ASP A 351 10.28 6.29 14.26
N ARG A 352 9.61 7.42 14.05
CA ARG A 352 9.28 8.37 15.13
C ARG A 352 8.29 7.80 16.13
N HIS A 353 7.32 7.00 15.68
CA HIS A 353 6.39 6.32 16.59
C HIS A 353 7.07 5.27 17.46
N SER A 354 8.17 4.66 17.01
CA SER A 354 8.99 3.76 17.84
C SER A 354 9.86 4.48 18.86
N GLU A 355 10.23 5.74 18.63
CA GLU A 355 11.07 6.54 19.55
C GLU A 355 10.26 7.22 20.68
N THR A 356 8.93 7.27 20.58
CA THR A 356 8.05 7.95 21.56
C THR A 356 7.43 7.02 22.62
N LYS A 357 7.91 5.77 22.72
CA LYS A 357 7.60 4.82 23.81
C LYS A 357 8.89 4.42 24.51
#